data_AF-A0A8H6THR8-F1
#
_entry.id   AF-A0A8H6THR8-F1
#
_cell.length_a   1.000
_cell.length_b   1.000
_cell.length_c   1.000
_cell.angle_alpha   90.00
_cell.angle_beta   90.00
_cell.angle_gamma   90.00
#
_symmetry.space_group_name_H-M   'P 1'
#
loop_
_entity.id
_entity.type
_entity.pdbx_description
1 polymer ?
#
loop_
_entity_poly.entity_id
_entity_poly.type
_entity_poly.pdbx_seq_one_letter_code
_entity_poly.pdbx_strand_id
1 'polypeptide(L)'
;MAILYTGALAPKKKSELQAIADALEIDNTGTKDELQTRIKKHLDTHQDLEDDPVFAGLYGRRKRSVPPPSRVVTTPKSPSRKVGLLAPIGESTPVADKSSISVSRFLKGTPFSLGTPSSLPPLPDSPDETMELVGDRSIIDHLPRPNVSNAVAKFVPSDDSVARMNGMQLSFREFCSDSTNIWSLTAIFELLVILSTIVPFKHYELVLAGNKYTLPYPPAYTLQYPGFISTLLHWAIPSVILPALAAWVISFSPAVPTATRSRIPFDPLTASIVRLALQFAYNPVAAASGSGPVYTQDVLGVQTRVLNASIGVAFAFAEAIKGAPAVWAKEMLVKNESVEEVDEA
;
A
#
# COMPACT_ATOMS: atom_id res chain seq x y z
N MET A 1 31.03 -23.62 -2.45
CA MET A 1 29.58 -23.34 -2.53
C MET A 1 29.40 -22.38 -3.70
N ALA A 2 28.57 -22.74 -4.69
CA ALA A 2 28.31 -21.84 -5.82
C ALA A 2 27.45 -20.65 -5.34
N ILE A 3 27.88 -19.43 -5.65
CA ILE A 3 27.14 -18.22 -5.33
C ILE A 3 26.08 -18.03 -6.42
N LEU A 4 24.79 -18.10 -6.06
CA LEU A 4 23.70 -17.84 -7.00
C LEU A 4 23.42 -16.33 -7.07
N TYR A 5 23.52 -15.76 -8.27
CA TYR A 5 23.23 -14.35 -8.49
C TYR A 5 21.76 -14.16 -8.90
N THR A 6 20.98 -13.48 -8.06
CA THR A 6 19.56 -13.23 -8.31
C THR A 6 19.19 -11.74 -8.17
N GLY A 7 18.13 -11.33 -8.86
CA GLY A 7 17.51 -10.01 -8.74
C GLY A 7 18.04 -8.97 -9.74
N ALA A 8 17.43 -7.78 -9.73
CA ALA A 8 17.80 -6.69 -10.63
C ALA A 8 19.21 -6.16 -10.33
N LEU A 9 19.95 -5.71 -11.36
CA LEU A 9 21.28 -5.13 -11.23
C LEU A 9 21.29 -3.76 -10.52
N ALA A 10 20.22 -2.96 -10.69
CA ALA A 10 20.10 -1.60 -10.16
C ALA A 10 20.33 -1.47 -8.63
N PRO A 11 19.65 -2.27 -7.77
CA PRO A 11 19.82 -2.18 -6.32
C PRO A 11 21.14 -2.78 -5.77
N LYS A 12 21.93 -3.50 -6.58
CA LYS A 12 23.13 -4.19 -6.09
C LYS A 12 24.24 -3.22 -5.69
N LYS A 13 25.03 -3.60 -4.68
CA LYS A 13 26.20 -2.84 -4.21
C LYS A 13 27.36 -2.96 -5.21
N LYS A 14 28.29 -1.99 -5.23
CA LYS A 14 29.45 -2.01 -6.14
C LYS A 14 30.27 -3.30 -6.03
N SER A 15 30.49 -3.79 -4.81
CA SER A 15 31.22 -5.04 -4.56
C SER A 15 30.54 -6.27 -5.15
N GLU A 16 29.21 -6.33 -5.14
CA GLU A 16 28.44 -7.42 -5.77
C GLU A 16 28.52 -7.35 -7.29
N LEU A 17 28.49 -6.15 -7.87
CA LEU A 17 28.65 -5.96 -9.31
C LEU A 17 30.06 -6.36 -9.78
N GLN A 18 31.09 -6.10 -8.96
CA GLN A 18 32.45 -6.57 -9.26
C GLN A 18 32.56 -8.09 -9.20
N ALA A 19 31.93 -8.74 -8.22
CA ALA A 19 31.89 -10.21 -8.14
C ALA A 19 31.14 -10.85 -9.34
N ILE A 20 30.05 -10.21 -9.80
CA ILE A 20 29.33 -10.64 -11.01
C ILE A 20 30.20 -10.43 -12.25
N ALA A 21 30.89 -9.29 -12.36
CA ALA A 21 31.79 -9.01 -13.48
C ALA A 21 32.95 -10.03 -13.55
N ASP A 22 33.53 -10.36 -12.40
CA ASP A 22 34.58 -11.37 -12.28
C ASP A 22 34.09 -12.76 -12.67
N ALA A 23 32.88 -13.15 -12.22
CA ALA A 23 32.26 -14.42 -12.58
C ALA A 23 31.87 -14.53 -14.07
N LEU A 24 31.62 -13.40 -14.74
CA LEU A 24 31.36 -13.32 -16.19
C LEU A 24 32.64 -13.10 -17.02
N GLU A 25 33.81 -13.10 -16.38
CA GLU A 25 35.11 -12.83 -17.01
C GLU A 25 35.17 -11.50 -17.80
N ILE A 26 34.45 -10.48 -17.33
CA ILE A 26 34.47 -9.12 -17.88
C ILE A 26 35.23 -8.15 -16.97
N ASP A 27 35.66 -7.01 -17.53
CA ASP A 27 36.36 -5.97 -16.78
C ASP A 27 35.57 -5.49 -15.55
N ASN A 28 36.18 -5.65 -14.37
CA ASN A 28 35.61 -5.34 -13.06
C ASN A 28 36.03 -3.95 -12.52
N THR A 29 36.69 -3.13 -13.34
CA THR A 29 37.07 -1.76 -13.02
C THR A 29 35.98 -0.74 -13.40
N GLY A 30 35.95 0.40 -12.70
CA GLY A 30 35.05 1.52 -13.01
C GLY A 30 34.09 1.95 -11.89
N THR A 31 33.16 2.84 -12.27
CA THR A 31 32.06 3.29 -11.41
C THR A 31 30.93 2.25 -11.33
N LYS A 32 29.99 2.42 -10.39
CA LYS A 32 28.86 1.49 -10.22
C LYS A 32 28.04 1.37 -11.51
N ASP A 33 27.78 2.50 -12.18
CA ASP A 33 26.92 2.56 -13.36
C ASP A 33 27.61 1.99 -14.61
N GLU A 34 28.93 2.16 -14.72
CA GLU A 34 29.75 1.52 -15.76
C GLU A 34 29.69 -0.01 -15.65
N LEU A 35 29.85 -0.55 -14.43
CA LEU A 35 29.74 -1.99 -14.19
C LEU A 35 28.34 -2.52 -14.52
N GLN A 36 27.27 -1.82 -14.11
CA GLN A 36 25.91 -2.21 -14.47
C GLN A 36 25.68 -2.23 -15.98
N THR A 37 26.17 -1.21 -16.69
CA THR A 37 26.02 -1.10 -18.14
C THR A 37 26.80 -2.21 -18.85
N ARG A 38 28.03 -2.50 -18.39
CA ARG A 38 28.88 -3.55 -18.96
C ARG A 38 28.30 -4.95 -18.73
N ILE A 39 27.85 -5.26 -17.52
CA ILE A 39 27.18 -6.53 -17.19
C ILE A 39 25.92 -6.68 -18.03
N LYS A 40 25.07 -5.64 -18.10
CA LYS A 40 23.83 -5.69 -18.90
C LYS A 40 24.13 -5.93 -20.39
N LYS A 41 25.11 -5.23 -20.95
CA LYS A 41 25.54 -5.40 -22.34
C LYS A 41 26.05 -6.83 -22.60
N HIS A 42 26.78 -7.41 -21.66
CA HIS A 42 27.29 -8.77 -21.78
C HIS A 42 26.16 -9.81 -21.75
N LEU A 43 25.23 -9.69 -20.80
CA LEU A 43 24.05 -10.57 -20.69
C LEU A 43 23.11 -10.45 -21.91
N ASP A 44 23.01 -9.25 -22.51
CA ASP A 44 22.25 -9.05 -23.74
C ASP A 44 22.90 -9.70 -24.98
N THR A 45 24.23 -9.87 -24.96
CA THR A 45 25.00 -10.48 -26.06
C THR A 45 25.04 -12.00 -25.97
N HIS A 46 25.08 -12.55 -24.74
CA HIS A 46 25.22 -13.98 -24.46
C HIS A 46 23.91 -14.52 -23.86
N GLN A 47 22.93 -14.85 -24.70
CA GLN A 47 21.64 -15.40 -24.23
C GLN A 47 21.74 -16.84 -23.73
N ASP A 48 22.81 -17.54 -24.07
CA ASP A 48 23.15 -18.89 -23.60
C ASP A 48 23.35 -18.97 -22.07
N LEU A 49 23.74 -17.86 -21.43
CA LEU A 49 23.88 -17.78 -19.97
C LEU A 49 22.52 -17.74 -19.23
N GLU A 50 21.39 -17.68 -19.95
CA GLU A 50 20.06 -17.76 -19.34
C GLU A 50 19.77 -19.16 -18.76
N ASP A 51 20.32 -20.20 -19.39
CA ASP A 51 20.16 -21.59 -18.95
C ASP A 51 21.11 -21.95 -17.80
N ASP A 52 22.14 -21.13 -17.56
CA ASP A 52 23.12 -21.37 -16.51
C ASP A 52 22.52 -21.06 -15.12
N PRO A 53 22.48 -22.04 -14.19
CA PRO A 53 21.80 -21.87 -12.91
C PRO A 53 22.41 -20.77 -12.03
N VAL A 54 23.66 -20.38 -12.30
CA VAL A 54 24.39 -19.33 -11.59
C VAL A 54 23.90 -17.93 -11.99
N PHE A 55 23.55 -17.74 -13.26
CA PHE A 55 23.23 -16.43 -13.85
C PHE A 55 21.75 -16.28 -14.26
N ALA A 56 20.98 -17.37 -14.31
CA ALA A 56 19.55 -17.37 -14.65
C ALA A 56 18.74 -16.35 -13.83
N GLY A 57 19.14 -16.09 -12.58
CA GLY A 57 18.49 -15.10 -11.71
C GLY A 57 18.75 -13.63 -12.07
N LEU A 58 19.73 -13.34 -12.93
CA LEU A 58 20.07 -11.99 -13.42
C LEU A 58 19.32 -11.61 -14.70
N TYR A 59 18.87 -12.60 -15.49
CA TYR A 59 17.89 -12.41 -16.56
C TYR A 59 16.54 -12.13 -15.90
N GLY A 60 16.40 -10.91 -15.36
CA GLY A 60 15.17 -10.48 -14.74
C GLY A 60 14.03 -10.75 -15.70
N ARG A 61 12.98 -11.45 -15.25
CA ARG A 61 11.83 -11.89 -16.05
C ARG A 61 11.43 -10.79 -17.05
N ARG A 62 12.00 -10.84 -18.26
CA ARG A 62 11.55 -10.05 -19.39
C ARG A 62 10.21 -10.67 -19.68
N LYS A 63 9.16 -10.07 -19.13
CA LYS A 63 7.80 -10.32 -19.60
C LYS A 63 7.83 -10.00 -21.09
N ARG A 64 8.04 -11.01 -21.91
CA ARG A 64 7.99 -10.96 -23.36
C ARG A 64 6.51 -10.80 -23.72
N SER A 65 5.97 -9.63 -23.44
CA SER A 65 4.71 -9.15 -23.99
C SER A 65 5.06 -8.27 -25.17
N VAL A 66 5.50 -8.91 -26.26
CA VAL A 66 5.57 -8.27 -27.58
C VAL A 66 4.25 -8.58 -28.25
N PRO A 67 3.35 -7.59 -28.46
CA PRO A 67 2.14 -7.82 -29.25
C PRO A 67 2.54 -8.01 -30.73
N PRO A 68 1.86 -8.89 -31.49
CA PRO A 68 2.12 -9.07 -32.91
C PRO A 68 1.74 -7.80 -33.69
N PRO A 69 2.45 -7.49 -34.80
CA PRO A 69 2.22 -6.28 -35.58
C PRO A 69 0.89 -6.37 -36.35
N SER A 70 -0.04 -5.49 -36.00
CA SER A 70 -1.34 -5.36 -36.68
C SER A 70 -1.16 -4.89 -38.12
N ARG A 71 -1.51 -5.75 -39.07
CA ARG A 71 -1.52 -5.47 -40.50
C ARG A 71 -2.75 -4.60 -40.82
N VAL A 72 -2.50 -3.37 -41.27
CA VAL A 72 -3.56 -2.45 -41.74
C VAL A 72 -4.16 -3.01 -43.03
N VAL A 73 -5.40 -3.48 -42.96
CA VAL A 73 -6.26 -3.72 -44.13
C VAL A 73 -7.50 -2.84 -44.00
N THR A 74 -7.74 -2.09 -45.06
CA THR A 74 -8.81 -1.12 -45.26
C THR A 74 -10.13 -1.78 -45.70
N THR A 75 -11.25 -1.06 -45.50
CA THR A 75 -12.62 -1.21 -46.07
C THR A 75 -13.70 -1.80 -45.11
N PRO A 76 -15.02 -1.68 -45.40
CA PRO A 76 -15.79 -0.46 -45.15
C PRO A 76 -17.12 -0.66 -44.36
N LYS A 77 -17.48 0.39 -43.59
CA LYS A 77 -18.83 0.98 -43.37
C LYS A 77 -20.08 0.05 -43.41
N SER A 78 -20.67 -0.22 -42.24
CA SER A 78 -22.12 -0.48 -42.07
C SER A 78 -22.57 -0.13 -40.63
N PRO A 79 -23.84 0.29 -40.37
CA PRO A 79 -24.21 1.13 -39.24
C PRO A 79 -24.93 0.40 -38.08
N SER A 80 -25.06 1.12 -36.96
CA SER A 80 -25.83 0.82 -35.72
C SER A 80 -25.12 -0.13 -34.74
N ARG A 81 -25.09 0.11 -33.42
CA ARG A 81 -25.96 0.86 -32.52
C ARG A 81 -25.13 1.33 -31.31
N LYS A 82 -25.04 2.64 -31.06
CA LYS A 82 -24.35 3.22 -29.90
C LYS A 82 -25.14 2.93 -28.63
N VAL A 83 -24.59 2.14 -27.72
CA VAL A 83 -24.92 2.18 -26.29
C VAL A 83 -23.77 2.90 -25.61
N GLY A 84 -24.08 4.02 -24.95
CA GLY A 84 -23.09 4.91 -24.36
C GLY A 84 -22.32 4.23 -23.23
N LEU A 85 -21.06 3.92 -23.50
CA LEU A 85 -20.06 3.58 -22.49
C LEU A 85 -19.82 4.84 -21.65
N LEU A 86 -20.22 4.80 -20.38
CA LEU A 86 -19.78 5.80 -19.40
C LEU A 86 -18.25 5.72 -19.30
N ALA A 87 -17.59 6.84 -19.54
CA ALA A 87 -16.15 6.95 -19.48
C ALA A 87 -15.62 6.53 -18.08
N PRO A 88 -14.50 5.82 -18.00
CA PRO A 88 -13.84 5.57 -16.73
C PRO A 88 -13.44 6.91 -16.12
N ILE A 89 -13.97 7.19 -14.92
CA ILE A 89 -13.52 8.30 -14.09
C ILE A 89 -12.07 7.98 -13.72
N GLY A 90 -11.13 8.60 -14.43
CA GLY A 90 -9.74 8.63 -14.04
C GLY A 90 -9.60 9.46 -12.78
N GLU A 91 -9.60 8.81 -11.61
CA GLU A 91 -9.05 9.39 -10.39
C GLU A 91 -7.54 9.55 -10.56
N SER A 92 -7.17 10.56 -11.33
CA SER A 92 -5.85 11.15 -11.31
C SER A 92 -5.86 12.16 -10.17
N THR A 93 -5.41 11.72 -8.99
CA THR A 93 -4.89 12.68 -8.01
C THR A 93 -3.68 13.37 -8.66
N PRO A 94 -3.72 14.68 -8.91
CA PRO A 94 -2.62 15.36 -9.57
C PRO A 94 -1.41 15.35 -8.62
N VAL A 95 -0.30 14.81 -9.11
CA VAL A 95 1.02 15.06 -8.52
C VAL A 95 1.26 16.55 -8.66
N ALA A 96 1.46 17.22 -7.53
CA ALA A 96 1.74 18.65 -7.47
C ALA A 96 3.10 18.94 -8.14
N ASP A 97 3.06 19.25 -9.43
CA ASP A 97 4.18 19.83 -10.15
C ASP A 97 4.33 21.28 -9.70
N LYS A 98 5.36 21.55 -8.90
CA LYS A 98 5.80 22.91 -8.57
C LYS A 98 6.55 23.49 -9.76
N SER A 99 5.81 23.86 -10.81
CA SER A 99 6.29 24.84 -11.77
C SER A 99 5.29 25.98 -11.86
N SER A 100 5.81 27.17 -11.64
CA SER A 100 5.14 28.46 -11.63
C SER A 100 4.33 28.69 -12.91
N ILE A 101 3.01 28.53 -12.84
CA ILE A 101 2.09 29.00 -13.88
C ILE A 101 0.91 29.71 -13.22
N SER A 102 0.78 30.98 -13.58
CA SER A 102 -0.19 31.97 -13.15
C SER A 102 -1.64 31.49 -13.34
N VAL A 103 -2.33 31.18 -12.25
CA VAL A 103 -3.78 30.95 -12.22
C VAL A 103 -4.47 32.28 -11.89
N SER A 104 -4.65 33.11 -12.91
CA SER A 104 -5.49 34.32 -12.83
C SER A 104 -6.16 34.57 -14.18
N ARG A 105 -7.10 33.71 -14.54
CA ARG A 105 -8.14 33.90 -15.56
C ARG A 105 -8.97 32.63 -15.58
N PHE A 106 -10.12 32.62 -14.92
CA PHE A 106 -11.33 31.88 -15.31
C PHE A 106 -12.33 31.85 -14.13
N LEU A 107 -12.86 33.02 -13.77
CA LEU A 107 -14.19 33.13 -13.15
C LEU A 107 -14.81 34.44 -13.62
N LYS A 108 -15.68 34.37 -14.64
CA LYS A 108 -16.53 35.49 -15.07
C LYS A 108 -17.93 34.99 -15.41
N GLY A 109 -18.90 35.34 -14.55
CA GLY A 109 -20.36 35.30 -14.76
C GLY A 109 -21.04 33.99 -14.33
N THR A 110 -22.13 33.93 -13.56
CA THR A 110 -23.21 34.89 -13.19
C THR A 110 -24.00 34.30 -11.98
N PRO A 111 -25.21 34.76 -11.58
CA PRO A 111 -25.44 35.79 -10.56
C PRO A 111 -26.32 35.29 -9.39
N PHE A 112 -25.83 35.31 -8.15
CA PHE A 112 -26.71 35.38 -6.97
C PHE A 112 -26.04 36.24 -5.90
N SER A 113 -26.51 37.49 -5.80
CA SER A 113 -26.12 38.47 -4.80
C SER A 113 -27.13 38.42 -3.65
N LEU A 114 -26.73 37.85 -2.51
CA LEU A 114 -27.30 38.22 -1.21
C LEU A 114 -26.18 38.89 -0.40
N GLY A 115 -26.46 40.10 0.04
CA GLY A 115 -25.47 41.10 0.42
C GLY A 115 -24.65 40.75 1.65
N THR A 116 -23.37 41.09 1.56
CA THR A 116 -22.49 41.36 2.70
C THR A 116 -21.85 42.73 2.47
N PRO A 117 -22.10 43.73 3.34
CA PRO A 117 -21.41 45.00 3.28
C PRO A 117 -20.05 44.84 3.97
N SER A 118 -18.97 44.82 3.20
CA SER A 118 -17.63 45.01 3.76
C SER A 118 -16.93 46.12 2.99
N SER A 119 -17.04 47.31 3.55
CA SER A 119 -16.32 48.51 3.17
C SER A 119 -14.87 48.38 3.62
N LEU A 120 -13.96 48.09 2.70
CA LEU A 120 -12.53 48.39 2.87
C LEU A 120 -12.14 49.44 1.82
N PRO A 121 -11.41 50.50 2.21
CA PRO A 121 -10.97 51.54 1.29
C PRO A 121 -9.90 51.00 0.33
N PRO A 122 -9.88 51.45 -0.94
CA PRO A 122 -8.86 51.06 -1.91
C PRO A 122 -7.48 51.58 -1.48
N LEU A 123 -6.46 50.71 -1.56
CA LEU A 123 -5.06 51.10 -1.40
C LEU A 123 -4.59 51.96 -2.59
N PRO A 124 -3.64 52.88 -2.38
CA PRO A 124 -3.13 53.77 -3.42
C PRO A 124 -2.33 53.03 -4.50
N ASP A 125 -2.47 53.50 -5.74
CA ASP A 125 -1.74 53.03 -6.91
C ASP A 125 -0.22 53.24 -6.74
N SER A 126 0.54 52.19 -7.00
CA SER A 126 2.01 52.23 -7.06
C SER A 126 2.46 53.05 -8.26
N PRO A 127 3.53 53.87 -8.15
CA PRO A 127 3.97 54.73 -9.23
C PRO A 127 4.66 53.94 -10.35
N ASP A 128 4.31 54.30 -11.59
CA ASP A 128 5.01 53.91 -12.81
C ASP A 128 6.47 54.40 -12.78
N GLU A 129 7.42 53.51 -12.52
CA GLU A 129 8.84 53.75 -12.80
C GLU A 129 9.13 53.52 -14.28
N THR A 130 8.92 54.59 -15.06
CA THR A 130 9.57 54.78 -16.35
C THR A 130 10.52 55.97 -16.24
N MET A 131 11.76 55.72 -15.84
CA MET A 131 12.87 56.63 -16.13
C MET A 131 14.11 55.84 -16.54
N GLU A 132 14.42 56.00 -17.83
CA GLU A 132 15.75 55.84 -18.38
C GLU A 132 16.75 56.65 -17.54
N LEU A 133 17.76 55.98 -17.00
CA LEU A 133 18.99 56.67 -16.61
C LEU A 133 20.19 55.80 -16.97
N VAL A 134 20.81 56.21 -18.07
CA VAL A 134 22.18 55.94 -18.45
C VAL A 134 23.07 56.42 -17.30
N GLY A 135 23.74 55.50 -16.61
CA GLY A 135 24.62 55.83 -15.49
C GLY A 135 25.48 54.64 -15.08
N ASP A 136 26.69 54.62 -15.62
CA ASP A 136 27.92 53.98 -15.13
C ASP A 136 27.80 52.76 -14.20
N ARG A 137 27.84 51.60 -14.86
CA ARG A 137 28.28 50.32 -14.29
C ARG A 137 29.75 50.41 -13.87
N SER A 138 30.11 50.73 -12.62
CA SER A 138 31.51 50.44 -12.18
C SER A 138 31.86 50.39 -10.69
N ILE A 139 30.92 50.41 -9.73
CA ILE A 139 31.31 50.49 -8.29
C ILE A 139 30.73 49.37 -7.41
N ILE A 140 29.79 48.54 -7.93
CA ILE A 140 29.15 47.47 -7.14
C ILE A 140 29.83 46.09 -7.32
N ASP A 141 30.92 46.00 -8.09
CA ASP A 141 31.66 44.74 -8.31
C ASP A 141 32.78 44.43 -7.29
N HIS A 142 33.03 45.32 -6.32
CA HIS A 142 34.12 45.14 -5.35
C HIS A 142 33.68 44.93 -3.89
N LEU A 143 32.39 44.72 -3.64
CA LEU A 143 31.96 44.29 -2.31
C LEU A 143 32.21 42.78 -2.16
N PRO A 144 33.03 42.33 -1.19
CA PRO A 144 33.28 40.92 -0.96
C PRO A 144 31.95 40.26 -0.57
N ARG A 145 31.34 39.55 -1.52
CA ARG A 145 30.12 38.79 -1.27
C ARG A 145 30.48 37.71 -0.24
N PRO A 146 29.97 37.77 1.00
CA PRO A 146 30.19 36.69 1.94
C PRO A 146 29.66 35.42 1.30
N ASN A 147 30.37 34.31 1.46
CA ASN A 147 30.10 33.04 0.80
C ASN A 147 28.85 32.38 1.44
N VAL A 148 27.67 32.98 1.24
CA VAL A 148 26.40 32.57 1.85
C VAL A 148 25.83 31.29 1.24
N SER A 149 26.39 30.84 0.11
CA SER A 149 26.02 29.60 -0.59
C SER A 149 26.15 28.36 0.31
N ASN A 150 27.16 28.32 1.19
CA ASN A 150 27.36 27.20 2.13
C ASN A 150 26.44 27.25 3.36
N ALA A 151 25.89 28.42 3.70
CA ALA A 151 24.94 28.57 4.80
C ALA A 151 23.51 28.30 4.37
N VAL A 152 23.13 28.67 3.14
CA VAL A 152 21.80 28.39 2.57
C VAL A 152 21.64 26.91 2.22
N ALA A 153 22.71 26.20 1.80
CA ALA A 153 22.67 24.76 1.56
C ALA A 153 22.40 23.92 2.84
N LYS A 154 22.64 24.47 4.03
CA LYS A 154 22.32 23.81 5.31
C LYS A 154 20.88 24.01 5.79
N PHE A 155 20.13 24.90 5.16
CA PHE A 155 18.75 25.23 5.54
C PHE A 155 17.71 24.92 4.47
N VAL A 156 18.10 24.31 3.34
CA VAL A 156 17.12 23.63 2.48
C VAL A 156 16.66 22.40 3.26
N PRO A 157 15.43 22.38 3.83
CA PRO A 157 14.93 21.20 4.51
C PRO A 157 15.02 20.05 3.51
N SER A 158 15.76 18.99 3.86
CA SER A 158 15.97 17.86 2.95
C SER A 158 14.62 17.34 2.49
N ASP A 159 14.31 17.54 1.21
CA ASP A 159 13.10 17.03 0.55
C ASP A 159 12.94 15.51 0.78
N ASP A 160 14.04 14.81 1.06
CA ASP A 160 14.10 13.42 1.49
C ASP A 160 13.25 13.11 2.74
N SER A 161 13.15 14.03 3.71
CA SER A 161 12.36 13.82 4.92
C SER A 161 10.85 13.82 4.62
N VAL A 162 10.41 14.76 3.78
CA VAL A 162 9.02 14.87 3.34
C VAL A 162 8.65 13.69 2.43
N ALA A 163 9.54 13.32 1.50
CA ALA A 163 9.34 12.15 0.64
C ALA A 163 9.22 10.84 1.45
N ARG A 164 10.03 10.66 2.50
CA ARG A 164 9.94 9.51 3.41
C ARG A 164 8.64 9.50 4.21
N MET A 165 8.21 10.65 4.72
CA MET A 165 6.93 10.75 5.45
C MET A 165 5.75 10.42 4.54
N ASN A 166 5.74 10.93 3.31
CA ASN A 166 4.71 10.63 2.32
C ASN A 166 4.70 9.14 1.95
N GLY A 167 5.88 8.53 1.80
CA GLY A 167 6.01 7.09 1.56
C GLY A 167 5.42 6.26 2.70
N MET A 168 5.74 6.60 3.95
CA MET A 168 5.19 5.91 5.12
C MET A 168 3.66 6.04 5.22
N GLN A 169 3.11 7.22 4.90
CA GLN A 169 1.66 7.43 4.88
C GLN A 169 0.96 6.59 3.80
N LEU A 170 1.56 6.48 2.61
CA LEU A 170 1.02 5.66 1.54
C LEU A 170 1.07 4.16 1.88
N SER A 171 2.18 3.68 2.44
CA SER A 171 2.29 2.28 2.89
C SER A 171 1.33 1.97 4.04
N PHE A 172 1.14 2.90 4.98
CA PHE A 172 0.17 2.74 6.05
C PHE A 172 -1.25 2.71 5.51
N ARG A 173 -1.58 3.58 4.55
CA ARG A 173 -2.88 3.58 3.87
C ARG A 173 -3.12 2.26 3.13
N GLU A 174 -2.12 1.76 2.41
CA GLU A 174 -2.21 0.47 1.71
C GLU A 174 -2.44 -0.68 2.70
N PHE A 175 -1.66 -0.72 3.79
CA PHE A 175 -1.83 -1.70 4.86
C PHE A 175 -3.24 -1.65 5.49
N CYS A 176 -3.74 -0.46 5.80
CA CYS A 176 -5.09 -0.26 6.35
C CYS A 176 -6.21 -0.45 5.31
N SER A 177 -5.89 -0.60 4.03
CA SER A 177 -6.88 -0.83 2.96
C SER A 177 -6.97 -2.30 2.54
N ASP A 178 -6.07 -3.14 3.04
CA ASP A 178 -6.07 -4.59 2.82
C ASP A 178 -6.97 -5.26 3.87
N SER A 179 -8.04 -5.91 3.42
CA SER A 179 -9.01 -6.54 4.31
C SER A 179 -8.42 -7.70 5.13
N THR A 180 -7.35 -8.34 4.65
CA THR A 180 -6.63 -9.38 5.42
C THR A 180 -5.93 -8.77 6.62
N ASN A 181 -5.32 -7.60 6.44
CA ASN A 181 -4.68 -6.85 7.51
C ASN A 181 -5.73 -6.32 8.51
N ILE A 182 -6.88 -5.84 8.02
CA ILE A 182 -7.97 -5.39 8.91
C ILE A 182 -8.55 -6.55 9.71
N TRP A 183 -8.77 -7.71 9.08
CA TRP A 183 -9.26 -8.90 9.77
C TRP A 183 -8.30 -9.37 10.87
N SER A 184 -6.99 -9.41 10.58
CA SER A 184 -5.98 -9.78 11.57
C SER A 184 -5.80 -8.73 12.67
N LEU A 185 -5.83 -7.44 12.32
CA LEU A 185 -5.72 -6.34 13.29
C LEU A 185 -6.90 -6.32 14.26
N THR A 186 -8.13 -6.55 13.78
CA THR A 186 -9.31 -6.65 14.66
C THR A 186 -9.22 -7.86 15.60
N ALA A 187 -8.69 -9.00 15.14
CA ALA A 187 -8.45 -10.16 15.99
C ALA A 187 -7.36 -9.89 17.05
N ILE A 188 -6.26 -9.23 16.68
CA ILE A 188 -5.21 -8.83 17.63
C ILE A 188 -5.75 -7.83 18.65
N PHE A 189 -6.53 -6.84 18.20
CA PHE A 189 -7.14 -5.86 19.08
C PHE A 189 -8.09 -6.52 20.10
N GLU A 190 -8.96 -7.43 19.65
CA GLU A 190 -9.80 -8.22 20.55
C GLU A 190 -9.00 -9.05 21.54
N LEU A 191 -7.94 -9.72 21.08
CA LEU A 191 -7.04 -10.48 21.97
C LEU A 191 -6.41 -9.57 23.02
N LEU A 192 -5.93 -8.38 22.65
CA LEU A 192 -5.35 -7.42 23.58
C LEU A 192 -6.38 -6.94 24.61
N VAL A 193 -7.61 -6.66 24.18
CA VAL A 193 -8.70 -6.30 25.11
C VAL A 193 -8.97 -7.46 26.07
N ILE A 194 -9.15 -8.67 25.56
CA ILE A 194 -9.37 -9.89 26.35
C ILE A 194 -8.23 -10.10 27.37
N LEU A 195 -6.97 -10.04 26.92
CA LEU A 195 -5.81 -10.17 27.80
C LEU A 195 -5.78 -9.05 28.84
N SER A 196 -6.06 -7.81 28.45
CA SER A 196 -6.09 -6.67 29.38
C SER A 196 -7.12 -6.83 30.49
N THR A 197 -8.24 -7.49 30.18
CA THR A 197 -9.36 -7.70 31.10
C THR A 197 -9.23 -8.95 31.98
N ILE A 198 -8.66 -10.04 31.46
CA ILE A 198 -8.55 -11.31 32.19
C ILE A 198 -7.31 -11.36 33.06
N VAL A 199 -6.21 -10.72 32.63
CA VAL A 199 -4.95 -10.73 33.36
C VAL A 199 -5.05 -9.74 34.53
N PRO A 200 -4.95 -10.20 35.80
CA PRO A 200 -4.91 -9.29 36.94
C PRO A 200 -3.52 -8.64 37.04
N PHE A 201 -3.29 -7.56 36.30
CA PHE A 201 -2.01 -6.84 36.31
C PHE A 201 -1.66 -6.39 37.73
N LYS A 202 -0.50 -6.83 38.22
CA LYS A 202 0.11 -6.32 39.44
C LYS A 202 1.12 -5.25 39.06
N HIS A 203 1.37 -4.32 39.96
CA HIS A 203 2.32 -3.23 39.73
C HIS A 203 3.52 -3.43 40.63
N TYR A 204 4.71 -3.43 40.05
CA TYR A 204 5.96 -3.41 40.81
C TYR A 204 6.40 -1.96 40.96
N GLU A 205 6.58 -1.51 42.20
CA GLU A 205 7.07 -0.16 42.50
C GLU A 205 8.60 -0.14 42.46
N LEU A 206 9.16 0.55 41.48
CA LEU A 206 10.58 0.81 41.34
C LEU A 206 10.87 2.22 41.84
N VAL A 207 11.83 2.37 42.75
CA VAL A 207 12.30 3.69 43.18
C VAL A 207 13.66 3.95 42.53
N LEU A 208 13.70 4.81 41.51
CA LEU A 208 14.94 5.22 40.83
C LEU A 208 15.17 6.72 41.03
N ALA A 209 16.34 7.08 41.57
CA ALA A 209 16.74 8.47 41.84
C ALA A 209 15.69 9.27 42.66
N GLY A 210 15.03 8.60 43.61
CA GLY A 210 13.97 9.21 44.43
C GLY A 210 12.59 9.30 43.76
N ASN A 211 12.48 8.99 42.46
CA ASN A 211 11.20 8.92 41.75
C ASN A 211 10.60 7.51 41.81
N LYS A 212 9.28 7.42 42.01
CA LYS A 212 8.53 6.16 41.98
C LYS A 212 8.02 5.88 40.57
N TYR A 213 8.34 4.71 40.04
CA TYR A 213 7.85 4.20 38.76
C TYR A 213 7.07 2.91 39.01
N THR A 214 5.89 2.77 38.41
CA THR A 214 5.09 1.55 38.50
C THR A 214 5.19 0.78 37.20
N LEU A 215 5.71 -0.45 37.24
CA LEU A 215 5.76 -1.34 36.09
C LEU A 215 4.64 -2.39 36.21
N PRO A 216 3.63 -2.41 35.31
CA PRO A 216 2.63 -3.46 35.30
C PRO A 216 3.26 -4.78 34.84
N TYR A 217 2.95 -5.88 35.53
CA TYR A 217 3.36 -7.22 35.16
C TYR A 217 2.23 -8.24 35.36
N PRO A 218 2.10 -9.23 34.46
CA PRO A 218 1.19 -10.35 34.64
C PRO A 218 1.74 -11.31 35.72
N PRO A 219 0.97 -11.65 36.76
CA PRO A 219 1.41 -12.66 37.72
C PRO A 219 1.57 -14.05 37.08
N ALA A 220 2.59 -14.81 37.48
CA ALA A 220 2.84 -16.14 36.90
C ALA A 220 1.68 -17.13 37.09
N TYR A 221 0.89 -16.99 38.17
CA TYR A 221 -0.28 -17.83 38.42
C TYR A 221 -1.44 -17.58 37.45
N THR A 222 -1.43 -16.48 36.68
CA THR A 222 -2.48 -16.18 35.70
C THR A 222 -2.59 -17.27 34.64
N LEU A 223 -1.47 -17.86 34.22
CA LEU A 223 -1.45 -18.98 33.26
C LEU A 223 -1.98 -20.29 33.86
N GLN A 224 -1.95 -20.44 35.19
CA GLN A 224 -2.45 -21.62 35.88
C GLN A 224 -3.95 -21.53 36.18
N TYR A 225 -4.57 -20.35 35.97
CA TYR A 225 -5.99 -20.18 36.21
C TYR A 225 -6.80 -20.98 35.17
N PRO A 226 -7.65 -21.95 35.58
CA PRO A 226 -8.34 -22.83 34.65
C PRO A 226 -9.29 -22.07 33.71
N GLY A 227 -9.82 -20.92 34.16
CA GLY A 227 -10.67 -20.06 33.34
C GLY A 227 -9.91 -19.29 32.26
N PHE A 228 -8.58 -19.12 32.36
CA PHE A 228 -7.79 -18.32 31.42
C PHE A 228 -7.79 -18.95 30.02
N ILE A 229 -7.38 -20.23 29.94
CA ILE A 229 -7.34 -20.98 28.68
C ILE A 229 -8.76 -21.20 28.14
N SER A 230 -9.72 -21.51 29.02
CA SER A 230 -11.12 -21.67 28.60
C SER A 230 -11.64 -20.40 27.92
N THR A 231 -11.45 -19.24 28.54
CA THR A 231 -11.92 -17.96 27.98
C THR A 231 -11.25 -17.63 26.65
N LEU A 232 -9.94 -17.88 26.53
CA LEU A 232 -9.23 -17.72 25.26
C LEU A 232 -9.77 -18.63 24.16
N LEU A 233 -10.09 -19.90 24.46
CA LEU A 233 -10.68 -20.83 23.49
C LEU A 233 -12.09 -20.44 23.08
N HIS A 234 -12.92 -19.98 24.03
CA HIS A 234 -14.29 -19.50 23.77
C HIS A 234 -14.30 -18.29 22.84
N TRP A 235 -13.26 -17.47 22.86
CA TRP A 235 -13.07 -16.40 21.87
C TRP A 235 -12.44 -16.90 20.56
N ALA A 236 -11.32 -17.62 20.64
CA ALA A 236 -10.48 -17.95 19.49
C ALA A 236 -11.20 -18.87 18.50
N ILE A 237 -11.98 -19.84 18.99
CA ILE A 237 -12.69 -20.80 18.13
C ILE A 237 -13.68 -20.10 17.19
N PRO A 238 -14.69 -19.36 17.68
CA PRO A 238 -15.67 -18.72 16.81
C PRO A 238 -15.13 -17.48 16.09
N SER A 239 -14.13 -16.79 16.66
CA SER A 239 -13.68 -15.50 16.12
C SER A 239 -12.49 -15.61 15.17
N VAL A 240 -11.66 -16.64 15.30
CA VAL A 240 -10.39 -16.77 14.55
C VAL A 240 -10.31 -18.11 13.81
N ILE A 241 -10.40 -19.23 14.53
CA ILE A 241 -10.11 -20.56 13.98
C ILE A 241 -11.15 -20.98 12.94
N LEU A 242 -12.43 -21.01 13.29
CA LEU A 242 -13.49 -21.43 12.36
C LEU A 242 -13.62 -20.49 11.15
N PRO A 243 -13.61 -19.16 11.32
CA PRO A 243 -13.54 -18.22 10.20
C PRO A 243 -12.36 -18.45 9.27
N ALA A 244 -11.15 -18.67 9.82
CA ALA A 244 -9.96 -18.85 9.01
C ALA A 244 -9.96 -20.17 8.23
N LEU A 245 -10.45 -21.25 8.84
CA LEU A 245 -10.64 -22.53 8.16
C LEU A 245 -11.64 -22.39 7.00
N ALA A 246 -12.76 -21.70 7.23
CA ALA A 246 -13.75 -21.46 6.18
C ALA A 246 -13.17 -20.64 5.03
N ALA A 247 -12.34 -19.63 5.32
CA ALA A 247 -11.68 -18.79 4.33
C ALA A 247 -10.63 -19.51 3.47
N TRP A 248 -10.10 -20.65 3.92
CA TRP A 248 -9.25 -21.52 3.10
C TRP A 248 -10.03 -22.52 2.25
N VAL A 249 -11.26 -22.86 2.67
CA VAL A 249 -12.10 -23.85 1.98
C VAL A 249 -13.03 -23.18 0.96
N ILE A 250 -13.53 -21.99 1.27
CA ILE A 250 -14.55 -21.29 0.49
C ILE A 250 -14.01 -19.91 0.09
N SER A 251 -14.07 -19.61 -1.20
CA SER A 251 -13.70 -18.29 -1.74
C SER A 251 -14.89 -17.68 -2.47
N PHE A 252 -15.36 -16.53 -1.97
CA PHE A 252 -16.29 -15.62 -2.63
C PHE A 252 -15.58 -14.46 -3.33
N SER A 253 -14.30 -14.21 -3.02
CA SER A 253 -13.53 -13.19 -3.71
C SER A 253 -13.26 -13.64 -5.16
N PRO A 254 -13.57 -12.80 -6.18
CA PRO A 254 -13.28 -13.13 -7.57
C PRO A 254 -11.76 -13.24 -7.70
N ALA A 255 -11.27 -14.48 -7.85
CA ALA A 255 -9.85 -14.79 -7.78
C ALA A 255 -9.06 -13.84 -8.67
N VAL A 256 -8.21 -12.99 -8.06
CA VAL A 256 -7.31 -12.16 -8.84
C VAL A 256 -6.36 -13.11 -9.58
N PRO A 257 -6.36 -13.14 -10.93
CA PRO A 257 -5.65 -14.14 -11.72
C PRO A 257 -4.11 -14.03 -11.63
N THR A 258 -3.58 -13.20 -10.73
CA THR A 258 -2.15 -12.99 -10.51
C THR A 258 -1.54 -14.00 -9.53
N ALA A 259 -2.29 -15.00 -9.05
CA ALA A 259 -1.77 -16.09 -8.26
C ALA A 259 -0.87 -17.02 -9.09
N THR A 260 0.33 -16.55 -9.44
CA THR A 260 1.39 -17.36 -10.06
C THR A 260 2.07 -18.29 -9.05
N ARG A 261 1.43 -18.60 -7.91
CA ARG A 261 1.98 -19.44 -6.85
C ARG A 261 0.91 -20.42 -6.38
N SER A 262 1.32 -21.67 -6.25
CA SER A 262 0.56 -22.87 -5.87
C SER A 262 -0.07 -22.87 -4.46
N ARG A 263 -0.35 -21.70 -3.87
CA ARG A 263 -0.99 -21.59 -2.56
C ARG A 263 -2.43 -21.14 -2.74
N ILE A 264 -3.35 -21.88 -2.12
CA ILE A 264 -4.75 -21.49 -1.99
C ILE A 264 -4.77 -20.15 -1.22
N PRO A 265 -5.25 -19.05 -1.82
CA PRO A 265 -5.30 -17.76 -1.15
C PRO A 265 -6.32 -17.80 -0.01
N PHE A 266 -6.03 -17.08 1.08
CA PHE A 266 -6.98 -16.84 2.15
C PHE A 266 -8.04 -15.85 1.67
N ASP A 267 -9.32 -16.17 1.81
CA ASP A 267 -10.40 -15.24 1.47
C ASP A 267 -10.90 -14.43 2.69
N PRO A 268 -10.52 -13.15 2.83
CA PRO A 268 -10.94 -12.31 3.95
C PRO A 268 -12.45 -12.03 3.98
N LEU A 269 -13.15 -12.10 2.84
CA LEU A 269 -14.60 -11.90 2.79
C LEU A 269 -15.32 -13.09 3.42
N THR A 270 -14.98 -14.31 3.02
CA THR A 270 -15.49 -15.53 3.63
C THR A 270 -15.20 -15.55 5.13
N ALA A 271 -13.95 -15.25 5.53
CA ALA A 271 -13.57 -15.20 6.94
C ALA A 271 -14.49 -14.25 7.73
N SER A 272 -14.73 -13.06 7.19
CA SER A 272 -15.52 -12.04 7.88
C SER A 272 -17.00 -12.40 7.98
N ILE A 273 -17.60 -12.96 6.91
CA ILE A 273 -19.00 -13.42 6.93
C ILE A 273 -19.20 -14.53 7.95
N VAL A 274 -18.30 -15.53 7.94
CA VAL A 274 -18.38 -16.66 8.87
C VAL A 274 -18.15 -16.20 10.31
N ARG A 275 -17.20 -15.29 10.54
CA ARG A 275 -16.99 -14.68 11.86
C ARG A 275 -18.27 -14.01 12.36
N LEU A 276 -18.92 -13.18 11.54
CA LEU A 276 -20.16 -12.50 11.91
C LEU A 276 -21.30 -13.49 12.22
N ALA A 277 -21.49 -14.49 11.37
CA ALA A 277 -22.51 -15.53 11.58
C ALA A 277 -22.26 -16.30 12.90
N LEU A 278 -21.01 -16.65 13.17
CA LEU A 278 -20.62 -17.32 14.41
C LEU A 278 -20.84 -16.44 15.64
N GLN A 279 -20.69 -15.11 15.57
CA GLN A 279 -21.00 -14.24 16.71
C GLN A 279 -22.48 -14.27 17.12
N PHE A 280 -23.39 -14.55 16.18
CA PHE A 280 -24.83 -14.71 16.48
C PHE A 280 -25.18 -16.15 16.88
N ALA A 281 -24.56 -17.14 16.25
CA ALA A 281 -24.83 -18.55 16.53
C ALA A 281 -24.21 -19.01 17.87
N TYR A 282 -23.08 -18.41 18.26
CA TYR A 282 -22.34 -18.79 19.44
C TYR A 282 -22.94 -18.14 20.69
N ASN A 283 -23.51 -18.97 21.57
CA ASN A 283 -24.00 -18.54 22.87
C ASN A 283 -23.01 -18.99 23.97
N PRO A 284 -22.21 -18.07 24.54
CA PRO A 284 -21.24 -18.42 25.58
C PRO A 284 -21.91 -18.95 26.86
N VAL A 285 -23.14 -18.51 27.15
CA VAL A 285 -23.89 -18.98 28.32
C VAL A 285 -24.26 -20.45 28.19
N ALA A 286 -24.71 -20.85 27.00
CA ALA A 286 -25.05 -22.25 26.73
C ALA A 286 -23.79 -23.13 26.77
N ALA A 287 -22.67 -22.65 26.20
CA ALA A 287 -21.39 -23.36 26.18
C ALA A 287 -20.79 -23.58 27.59
N ALA A 288 -21.06 -22.66 28.53
CA ALA A 288 -20.53 -22.68 29.89
C ALA A 288 -21.26 -23.63 30.86
N SER A 289 -22.41 -24.21 30.46
CA SER A 289 -23.37 -24.88 31.35
C SER A 289 -22.84 -26.08 32.16
N GLY A 290 -21.61 -26.54 31.93
CA GLY A 290 -20.99 -27.65 32.66
C GLY A 290 -19.95 -27.27 33.72
N SER A 291 -19.54 -26.00 33.83
CA SER A 291 -18.32 -25.67 34.59
C SER A 291 -18.34 -24.26 35.21
N GLY A 292 -19.08 -24.09 36.31
CA GLY A 292 -18.94 -22.93 37.21
C GLY A 292 -19.61 -21.63 36.75
N PRO A 293 -19.42 -20.52 37.48
CA PRO A 293 -20.12 -19.26 37.24
C PRO A 293 -19.81 -18.70 35.85
N VAL A 294 -20.83 -18.75 35.00
CA VAL A 294 -20.85 -18.39 33.56
C VAL A 294 -20.39 -16.96 33.26
N TYR A 295 -20.46 -16.06 34.24
CA TYR A 295 -20.24 -14.62 34.06
C TYR A 295 -18.80 -14.22 33.71
N THR A 296 -17.82 -15.13 33.73
CA THR A 296 -16.42 -14.80 33.44
C THR A 296 -15.94 -15.17 32.05
N GLN A 297 -16.73 -15.89 31.24
CA GLN A 297 -16.23 -16.45 29.96
C GLN A 297 -16.44 -15.57 28.74
N ASP A 298 -17.34 -14.59 28.78
CA ASP A 298 -17.50 -13.61 27.69
C ASP A 298 -17.13 -12.21 28.17
N VAL A 299 -15.92 -11.78 27.82
CA VAL A 299 -15.36 -10.51 28.30
C VAL A 299 -15.63 -9.35 27.35
N LEU A 300 -15.80 -9.63 26.06
CA LEU A 300 -16.07 -8.59 25.05
C LEU A 300 -17.56 -8.21 25.02
N GLY A 301 -18.43 -9.17 25.31
CA GLY A 301 -19.87 -9.02 25.15
C GLY A 301 -20.31 -9.11 23.68
N VAL A 302 -21.57 -9.50 23.47
CA VAL A 302 -22.13 -9.75 22.12
C VAL A 302 -22.05 -8.51 21.23
N GLN A 303 -22.36 -7.32 21.76
CA GLN A 303 -22.39 -6.08 20.98
C GLN A 303 -21.03 -5.73 20.37
N THR A 304 -19.96 -5.80 21.18
CA THR A 304 -18.59 -5.53 20.73
C THR A 304 -18.13 -6.53 19.68
N ARG A 305 -18.42 -7.83 19.89
CA ARG A 305 -18.07 -8.88 18.93
C ARG A 305 -18.78 -8.71 17.59
N VAL A 306 -20.07 -8.42 17.61
CA VAL A 306 -20.87 -8.18 16.39
C VAL A 306 -20.36 -6.92 15.68
N LEU A 307 -20.08 -5.84 16.41
CA LEU A 307 -19.56 -4.60 15.82
C LEU A 307 -18.22 -4.86 15.10
N ASN A 308 -17.27 -5.51 15.77
CA ASN A 308 -15.95 -5.81 15.21
C ASN A 308 -16.04 -6.75 14.00
N ALA A 309 -16.86 -7.80 14.07
CA ALA A 309 -17.10 -8.69 12.94
C ALA A 309 -17.74 -7.95 11.76
N SER A 310 -18.68 -7.03 12.04
CA SER A 310 -19.35 -6.22 11.01
C SER A 310 -18.37 -5.28 10.29
N ILE A 311 -17.41 -4.70 11.01
CA ILE A 311 -16.33 -3.90 10.42
C ILE A 311 -15.51 -4.75 9.44
N GLY A 312 -15.12 -5.96 9.84
CA GLY A 312 -14.42 -6.89 8.96
C GLY A 312 -15.19 -7.19 7.67
N VAL A 313 -16.49 -7.46 7.78
CA VAL A 313 -17.37 -7.70 6.61
C VAL A 313 -17.42 -6.48 5.71
N ALA A 314 -17.60 -5.28 6.25
CA ALA A 314 -17.72 -4.07 5.46
C ALA A 314 -16.48 -3.80 4.61
N PHE A 315 -15.28 -3.96 5.18
CA PHE A 315 -14.02 -3.76 4.46
C PHE A 315 -13.72 -4.86 3.45
N ALA A 316 -13.91 -6.13 3.82
CA ALA A 316 -13.71 -7.24 2.89
C ALA A 316 -14.69 -7.18 1.71
N PHE A 317 -15.93 -6.74 1.96
CA PHE A 317 -16.92 -6.53 0.92
C PHE A 317 -16.56 -5.36 -0.01
N ALA A 318 -16.08 -4.24 0.54
CA ALA A 318 -15.59 -3.12 -0.26
C ALA A 318 -14.41 -3.51 -1.16
N GLU A 319 -13.48 -4.33 -0.66
CA GLU A 319 -12.37 -4.86 -1.45
C GLU A 319 -12.86 -5.78 -2.58
N ALA A 320 -13.79 -6.70 -2.28
CA ALA A 320 -14.36 -7.59 -3.28
C ALA A 320 -15.08 -6.83 -4.41
N ILE A 321 -15.81 -5.76 -4.08
CA ILE A 321 -16.47 -4.89 -5.08
C ILE A 321 -15.43 -4.18 -5.94
N LYS A 322 -14.36 -3.64 -5.34
CA LYS A 322 -13.31 -2.92 -6.07
C LYS A 322 -12.64 -3.80 -7.14
N GLY A 323 -12.49 -5.11 -6.85
CA GLY A 323 -11.89 -6.07 -7.78
C GLY A 323 -12.81 -6.54 -8.91
N ALA A 324 -14.13 -6.53 -8.70
CA ALA A 324 -15.09 -7.15 -9.62
C ALA A 324 -15.08 -6.58 -11.06
N PRO A 325 -15.05 -5.25 -11.29
CA PRO A 325 -15.03 -4.70 -12.65
C PRO A 325 -13.80 -5.10 -13.47
N ALA A 326 -12.63 -5.20 -12.83
CA ALA A 326 -11.39 -5.56 -13.50
C ALA A 326 -11.40 -7.03 -13.99
N VAL A 327 -11.95 -7.93 -13.18
CA VAL A 327 -12.10 -9.34 -13.54
C VAL A 327 -13.10 -9.48 -14.69
N TRP A 328 -14.23 -8.80 -14.61
CA TRP A 328 -15.25 -8.82 -15.66
C TRP A 328 -14.74 -8.25 -16.99
N ALA A 329 -13.98 -7.15 -16.95
CA ALA A 329 -13.35 -6.59 -18.14
C ALA A 329 -12.38 -7.58 -18.80
N LYS A 330 -11.60 -8.32 -18.00
CA LYS A 330 -10.68 -9.35 -18.52
C LYS A 330 -11.44 -10.51 -19.18
N GLU A 331 -12.53 -10.96 -18.56
CA GLU A 331 -13.37 -12.03 -19.11
C GLU A 331 -14.00 -11.64 -20.44
N MET A 332 -14.46 -10.38 -20.57
CA MET A 332 -14.99 -9.86 -21.82
C MET A 332 -13.95 -9.79 -22.95
N LEU A 333 -12.69 -9.45 -22.63
CA LEU A 333 -11.61 -9.45 -23.63
C LEU A 333 -11.31 -10.86 -24.15
N VAL A 334 -11.17 -11.84 -23.25
CA VAL A 334 -10.93 -13.25 -23.62
C VAL A 334 -12.08 -13.81 -24.47
N LYS A 335 -13.32 -13.46 -24.11
CA LYS A 335 -14.49 -13.88 -24.89
C LYS A 335 -14.49 -13.31 -26.31
N ASN A 336 -14.07 -12.06 -26.48
CA ASN A 336 -14.01 -11.44 -27.80
C ASN A 336 -12.92 -12.06 -28.69
N GLU A 337 -11.75 -12.37 -28.13
CA GLU A 337 -10.67 -13.07 -28.85
C GLU A 337 -11.14 -14.45 -29.36
N SER A 338 -11.90 -15.18 -28.54
CA SER A 338 -12.41 -16.51 -28.94
C SER A 338 -13.46 -16.50 -30.06
N VAL A 339 -14.12 -15.37 -30.31
CA VAL A 339 -15.10 -15.25 -31.40
C VAL A 339 -14.42 -14.95 -32.72
N GLU A 340 -13.36 -14.12 -32.72
CA GLU A 340 -12.59 -13.80 -33.91
C GLU A 340 -11.86 -15.03 -34.48
N GLU A 341 -11.35 -15.94 -33.62
CA GLU A 341 -10.71 -17.18 -34.09
C GLU A 341 -11.68 -18.15 -34.80
N VAL A 342 -12.98 -18.09 -34.52
CA VAL A 342 -13.97 -18.98 -35.16
C VAL A 342 -14.38 -18.47 -36.54
N ASP A 343 -14.36 -17.15 -36.76
CA ASP A 343 -14.73 -16.55 -38.04
C ASP A 343 -13.58 -16.59 -39.08
N GLU A 344 -12.33 -16.84 -38.66
CA GLU A 344 -11.18 -17.00 -39.55
C GLU A 344 -10.92 -18.45 -40.02
N ALA A 345 -11.61 -19.45 -39.45
CA ALA A 345 -11.41 -20.89 -39.73
C ALA A 345 -12.40 -21.45 -40.76
#